data_AF-A0A7K4BYV8-F1
#
_entry.id   AF-A0A7K4BYV8-F1
#
_cell.length_a   1.000
_cell.length_b   1.000
_cell.length_c   1.000
_cell.angle_alpha   90.00
_cell.angle_beta   90.00
_cell.angle_gamma   90.00
#
_symmetry.space_group_name_H-M   'P 1'
#
loop_
_entity.id
_entity.type
_entity.pdbx_description
1 polymer ?
#
loop_
_entity_poly.entity_id
_entity_poly.type
_entity_poly.pdbx_seq_one_letter_code
_entity_poly.pdbx_strand_id
1 'polypeptide(L)' 'MGIVKDIIGGFMLGTVLTSIIVIIIATVFFTATLFIVSMSSNLVFGIAPDPNWAVLAAAIISVGSIMTGSFGTR' A
#
# COMPACT_ATOMS: atom_id res chain seq x y z
N MET A 1 -15.67 -25.55 -26.18
CA MET A 1 -14.38 -24.92 -25.81
C MET A 1 -14.43 -23.38 -25.76
N GLY A 2 -15.41 -22.71 -26.39
CA GLY A 2 -15.55 -21.23 -26.34
C GLY A 2 -15.91 -20.68 -24.95
N ILE A 3 -16.94 -21.22 -24.30
CA ILE A 3 -17.41 -20.76 -22.97
C ILE A 3 -16.30 -20.76 -21.91
N VAL A 4 -15.43 -21.77 -21.91
CA VAL A 4 -14.31 -21.86 -20.96
C VAL A 4 -13.27 -20.76 -21.21
N LYS A 5 -13.01 -20.42 -22.48
CA LYS A 5 -12.12 -19.31 -22.84
C LYS A 5 -12.70 -17.95 -22.43
N ASP A 6 -14.01 -17.76 -22.60
CA ASP A 6 -14.68 -16.50 -22.25
C ASP A 6 -14.73 -16.28 -20.74
N ILE A 7 -14.99 -17.35 -19.97
CA ILE A 7 -14.96 -17.32 -18.50
C ILE A 7 -13.54 -17.02 -18.00
N ILE A 8 -12.53 -17.70 -18.52
CA ILE A 8 -11.13 -17.47 -18.12
C ILE A 8 -10.67 -16.07 -18.53
N GLY A 9 -11.02 -15.61 -19.74
CA GLY A 9 -10.70 -14.27 -20.22
C GLY A 9 -11.34 -13.17 -19.37
N GLY A 10 -12.62 -13.31 -19.02
CA GLY A 10 -13.31 -12.39 -18.13
C GLY A 10 -12.71 -12.35 -16.72
N PHE A 11 -12.34 -13.51 -16.18
CA PHE A 11 -11.71 -13.61 -14.85
C PHE A 11 -10.31 -12.97 -14.82
N MET A 12 -9.51 -13.21 -15.85
CA MET A 12 -8.18 -12.59 -16.00
C MET A 12 -8.29 -11.07 -16.07
N LEU A 13 -9.19 -10.53 -16.89
CA LEU A 13 -9.41 -9.09 -17.02
C LEU A 13 -9.89 -8.47 -15.69
N GLY A 14 -10.82 -9.13 -15.01
CA GLY A 14 -11.29 -8.68 -13.70
C GLY A 14 -10.17 -8.61 -12.68
N THR A 15 -9.35 -9.66 -12.58
CA THR A 15 -8.23 -9.72 -11.62
C THR A 15 -7.17 -8.66 -11.91
N VAL A 16 -6.86 -8.42 -13.19
CA VAL A 16 -5.92 -7.36 -13.61
C VAL A 16 -6.46 -5.97 -13.25
N LEU A 17 -7.73 -5.69 -13.54
CA LEU A 17 -8.33 -4.40 -13.20
C LEU A 17 -8.39 -4.15 -11.69
N THR A 18 -8.78 -5.16 -10.91
CA THR A 18 -8.81 -5.06 -9.45
C THR A 18 -7.42 -4.84 -8.87
N SER A 19 -6.41 -5.57 -9.36
CA SER A 19 -5.03 -5.38 -8.89
C SER A 19 -4.47 -4.00 -9.21
N ILE A 20 -4.77 -3.43 -10.39
CA ILE A 20 -4.40 -2.05 -10.72
C ILE A 20 -4.99 -1.06 -9.70
N ILE A 21 -6.28 -1.20 -9.37
CA ILE A 21 -6.95 -0.34 -8.38
C ILE A 21 -6.28 -0.45 -7.01
N VAL A 22 -5.98 -1.69 -6.57
CA VAL A 22 -5.31 -1.94 -5.28
C VAL A 22 -3.91 -1.32 -5.27
N ILE A 23 -3.15 -1.42 -6.36
CA ILE A 23 -1.82 -0.80 -6.47
C ILE A 23 -1.91 0.72 -6.34
N ILE A 24 -2.90 1.36 -6.98
CA ILE A 24 -3.11 2.80 -6.89
C ILE A 24 -3.41 3.21 -5.45
N ILE A 25 -4.34 2.52 -4.77
CA ILE A 25 -4.68 2.79 -3.38
C ILE A 25 -3.48 2.60 -2.46
N ALA A 26 -2.73 1.51 -2.63
CA ALA A 26 -1.52 1.23 -1.85
C ALA A 26 -0.46 2.33 -2.04
N THR A 27 -0.30 2.84 -3.26
CA THR A 27 0.64 3.93 -3.57
C THR A 27 0.25 5.22 -2.86
N VAL A 28 -1.03 5.58 -2.89
CA VAL A 28 -1.55 6.77 -2.19
C VAL A 28 -1.34 6.64 -0.68
N PHE A 29 -1.68 5.48 -0.11
CA PHE A 29 -1.51 5.21 1.32
C PHE A 29 -0.04 5.28 1.75
N PHE A 30 0.87 4.68 0.97
CA PHE A 30 2.31 4.73 1.24
C PHE A 30 2.86 6.16 1.18
N THR A 31 2.42 6.94 0.18
CA THR A 31 2.82 8.36 0.03
C THR A 31 2.34 9.21 1.19
N ALA A 32 1.10 9.02 1.64
CA ALA A 32 0.58 9.71 2.82
C ALA A 32 1.38 9.35 4.08
N THR A 33 1.73 8.07 4.24
CA THR A 33 2.54 7.58 5.36
C THR A 33 3.94 8.21 5.37
N LEU A 34 4.59 8.29 4.21
CA LEU A 34 5.87 8.99 4.03
C LEU A 34 5.80 10.45 4.46
N PHE A 35 4.75 11.15 4.03
CA PHE A 35 4.53 12.55 4.40
C PHE A 35 4.36 12.70 5.91
N ILE A 36 3.57 11.84 6.55
CA ILE A 36 3.36 11.83 8.00
C ILE A 36 4.68 11.58 8.72
N VAL A 37 5.47 10.58 8.33
CA VAL A 37 6.76 10.27 8.96
C VAL A 37 7.72 11.47 8.88
N SER A 38 7.82 12.11 7.71
CA SER A 38 8.68 13.27 7.51
C SER A 38 8.21 14.48 8.31
N MET A 39 6.90 14.75 8.32
CA MET A 39 6.32 15.84 9.11
C MET A 39 6.48 15.60 10.61
N SER A 40 6.17 14.40 11.10
CA SER A 40 6.27 14.05 12.51
C SER A 40 7.70 14.10 13.02
N SER A 41 8.68 13.61 12.25
CA SER A 41 10.09 13.66 12.66
C SER A 41 10.62 15.10 12.74
N ASN A 42 10.25 15.96 11.79
CA ASN A 42 10.61 17.37 11.85
C ASN A 42 9.93 18.08 13.03
N LEU A 43 8.66 17.78 13.31
CA LEU A 43 7.93 18.38 14.43
C LEU A 43 8.45 17.94 15.81
N VAL A 44 8.82 16.67 15.96
CA VAL A 44 9.20 16.09 17.26
C VAL A 44 10.69 16.27 17.54
N PHE A 45 11.54 16.08 16.53
CA PHE A 45 12.99 16.08 16.69
C PHE A 45 13.68 17.31 16.09
N GLY A 46 12.94 18.17 15.37
CA GLY A 46 13.50 19.37 14.74
C GLY A 46 14.48 19.08 13.60
N ILE A 47 14.55 17.82 13.14
CA ILE A 47 15.47 17.37 12.11
C ILE A 47 14.68 16.72 10.97
N ALA A 48 15.06 17.04 9.73
CA ALA A 48 14.58 16.32 8.57
C ALA A 48 15.24 14.93 8.54
N PRO A 49 14.46 13.84 8.46
CA PRO A 49 15.01 12.50 8.40
C PRO A 49 15.70 12.30 7.05
N ASP A 50 16.76 11.51 7.04
CA ASP A 50 17.35 11.06 5.77
C ASP A 50 16.27 10.28 4.96
N PRO A 51 16.18 10.51 3.64
CA PRO A 51 15.13 9.93 2.82
C PRO A 51 15.04 8.41 2.90
N ASN A 52 16.18 7.70 3.01
CA ASN A 52 16.18 6.24 3.08
C ASN A 52 15.54 5.75 4.38
N TRP A 53 15.82 6.43 5.49
CA TRP A 53 15.23 6.11 6.79
C TRP A 53 13.75 6.46 6.87
N ALA A 54 13.31 7.57 6.24
CA ALA A 54 11.91 7.93 6.13
C ALA A 54 11.11 6.88 5.33
N VAL A 55 11.67 6.42 4.20
CA VAL A 55 11.09 5.36 3.35
C VAL A 55 11.00 4.04 4.09
N LEU A 56 12.08 3.64 4.79
CA LEU A 56 12.08 2.41 5.57
C LEU A 56 11.01 2.44 6.67
N ALA A 57 10.91 3.53 7.43
CA ALA A 57 9.89 3.69 8.46
C ALA A 57 8.47 3.64 7.88
N ALA A 58 8.22 4.35 6.77
CA ALA A 58 6.92 4.33 6.09
C ALA A 58 6.57 2.92 5.58
N ALA A 59 7.55 2.14 5.12
CA ALA A 59 7.34 0.77 4.67
C ALA A 59 6.96 -0.16 5.82
N ILE A 60 7.68 -0.08 6.95
CA ILE A 60 7.37 -0.87 8.15
C ILE A 60 5.98 -0.54 8.68
N ILE A 61 5.63 0.75 8.79
CA ILE A 61 4.30 1.19 9.23
C ILE A 61 3.24 0.66 8.27
N SER A 62 3.45 0.80 6.97
CA SER A 62 2.49 0.38 5.96
C SER A 62 2.23 -1.13 6.01
N VAL A 63 3.29 -1.94 6.12
CA VAL A 63 3.18 -3.40 6.28
C VAL A 63 2.46 -3.74 7.59
N GLY A 64 2.83 -3.09 8.69
CA GLY A 64 2.20 -3.28 10.00
C GLY A 64 0.70 -2.96 9.99
N SER A 65 0.28 -1.87 9.35
CA SER A 65 -1.14 -1.48 9.24
C SER A 65 -1.96 -2.47 8.42
N ILE A 66 -1.44 -2.93 7.29
CA ILE A 66 -2.13 -3.91 6.43
C ILE A 66 -2.25 -5.25 7.16
N MET A 67 -1.19 -5.71 7.82
CA MET A 67 -1.20 -6.95 8.58
C MET A 67 -2.13 -6.88 9.79
N THR A 68 -2.16 -5.76 10.51
CA THR A 68 -3.04 -5.58 11.69
C THR A 68 -4.52 -5.67 11.30
N GLY A 69 -4.91 -5.10 10.15
CA GLY A 69 -6.27 -5.24 9.62
C GLY A 69 -6.66 -6.70 9.31
N SER A 70 -5.68 -7.56 9.01
CA SER A 70 -5.87 -8.99 8.79
C SER A 70 -6.01 -9.81 10.09
N PHE A 71 -5.43 -9.37 11.21
CA PHE A 71 -5.48 -10.10 12.48
C PHE A 71 -6.61 -9.65 13.42
N GLY A 72 -7.18 -8.46 13.20
CA GLY A 72 -8.20 -7.85 14.06
C GLY A 72 -9.66 -8.28 13.82
N THR A 73 -9.94 -9.18 12.87
CA THR A 73 -11.30 -9.65 12.52
C THR A 73 -11.76 -10.88 13.31
N ARG A 74 -11.35 -11.00 14.58
CA ARG A 74 -11.79 -12.08 15.49
C ARG A 74 -12.73 -11.55 16.56
#